data_AF-A0A0N4YN85-F1
#
_entry.id   AF-A0A0N4YN85-F1
#
_cell.length_a   1.000
_cell.length_b   1.000
_cell.length_c   1.000
_cell.angle_alpha   90.00
_cell.angle_beta   90.00
_cell.angle_gamma   90.00
#
_symmetry.space_group_name_H-M   'P 1'
#
loop_
_entity.id
_entity.type
_entity.pdbx_description
1 polymer ?
#
loop_
_entity_poly.entity_id
_entity_poly.type
_entity_poly.pdbx_seq_one_letter_code
_entity_poly.pdbx_strand_id
1 'polypeptide(L)'
;MTDAFRKKFLDEHNRLRSLVANGRAKDKDGSYVPKAANMLKLKYDCSLERLAAEHVNQCKLAPSKASGARAALGESLIRSTGRTLADQADVMGASPRLGVREDPILIFVSENIERSALEGRIEMNTRYRSINKINSQCKQHVWFIPTVFALSKANCPAILDPDRFYQKRHQTTGLWFLDLEKNGMGRNLTFGAQPDVYKIGHYTQIVWATTRAIGCAVKECEGSTMAVCNYRPTGNILGMMVYKEGEPCSKCPKGARCENGLCVVR
;
A
#
# COMPACT_ATOMS: atom_id res chain seq x y z
N MET A 1 -18.44 -1.04 -3.55
CA MET A 1 -17.14 -1.71 -3.28
C MET A 1 -17.14 -3.05 -4.02
N THR A 2 -16.03 -3.44 -4.66
CA THR A 2 -15.88 -4.79 -5.26
C THR A 2 -14.92 -5.64 -4.43
N ASP A 3 -14.96 -6.97 -4.59
CA ASP A 3 -14.04 -7.88 -3.88
C ASP A 3 -12.57 -7.59 -4.15
N ALA A 4 -12.24 -7.14 -5.36
CA ALA A 4 -10.88 -6.72 -5.70
C ALA A 4 -10.42 -5.53 -4.83
N PHE A 5 -11.29 -4.54 -4.57
CA PHE A 5 -10.97 -3.43 -3.69
C PHE A 5 -10.90 -3.85 -2.21
N ARG A 6 -11.81 -4.71 -1.76
CA ARG A 6 -11.79 -5.27 -0.39
C ARG A 6 -10.45 -5.96 -0.11
N LYS A 7 -10.03 -6.81 -1.05
CA LYS A 7 -8.75 -7.53 -0.99
C LYS A 7 -7.57 -6.56 -0.95
N LYS A 8 -7.55 -5.53 -1.80
CA LYS A 8 -6.46 -4.53 -1.80
C LYS A 8 -6.33 -3.79 -0.47
N PHE A 9 -7.44 -3.34 0.13
CA PHE A 9 -7.38 -2.72 1.45
C PHE A 9 -6.87 -3.71 2.49
N LEU A 10 -7.43 -4.92 2.56
CA LEU A 10 -7.03 -5.92 3.54
C LEU A 10 -5.55 -6.30 3.42
N ASP A 11 -5.10 -6.58 2.20
CA ASP A 11 -3.75 -7.04 1.93
C ASP A 11 -2.73 -5.94 2.23
N GLU A 12 -3.00 -4.70 1.83
CA GLU A 12 -2.08 -3.59 2.08
C GLU A 12 -1.95 -3.27 3.57
N HIS A 13 -3.06 -3.28 4.33
CA HIS A 13 -2.99 -3.12 5.78
C HIS A 13 -2.17 -4.25 6.41
N ASN A 14 -2.42 -5.51 6.03
CA ASN A 14 -1.67 -6.64 6.57
C ASN A 14 -0.19 -6.62 6.16
N ARG A 15 0.14 -6.17 4.94
CA ARG A 15 1.52 -5.97 4.47
C ARG A 15 2.25 -4.95 5.33
N LEU A 16 1.62 -3.79 5.58
CA LEU A 16 2.20 -2.72 6.40
C LEU A 16 2.33 -3.13 7.88
N ARG A 17 1.32 -3.82 8.43
CA ARG A 17 1.40 -4.40 9.78
C ARG A 17 2.56 -5.39 9.90
N SER A 18 2.75 -6.24 8.89
CA SER A 18 3.88 -7.16 8.81
C SER A 18 5.21 -6.40 8.74
N LEU A 19 5.29 -5.33 7.94
CA LEU A 19 6.48 -4.49 7.84
C LEU A 19 6.90 -3.91 9.20
N VAL A 20 5.94 -3.36 9.95
CA VAL A 20 6.16 -2.83 11.30
C VAL A 20 6.49 -3.93 12.30
N ALA A 21 5.75 -5.04 12.29
CA ALA A 21 5.96 -6.14 13.23
C ALA A 21 7.38 -6.71 13.16
N ASN A 22 7.96 -6.76 11.96
CA ASN A 22 9.32 -7.22 11.73
C ASN A 22 10.39 -6.12 11.91
N GLY A 23 10.03 -4.91 12.35
CA GLY A 23 10.96 -3.81 12.57
C GLY A 23 11.62 -3.29 11.29
N ARG A 24 10.88 -3.31 10.17
CA ARG A 24 11.39 -2.91 8.83
C ARG A 24 10.82 -1.59 8.33
N ALA A 25 9.89 -0.97 9.05
CA ALA A 25 9.37 0.36 8.72
C ALA A 25 10.31 1.44 9.28
N LYS A 26 10.56 2.48 8.51
CA LYS A 26 11.37 3.62 8.93
C LYS A 26 10.51 4.68 9.59
N ASP A 27 10.99 5.22 10.70
CA ASP A 27 10.46 6.38 11.39
C ASP A 27 10.97 7.67 10.73
N LYS A 28 10.44 8.83 11.15
CA LYS A 28 10.80 10.15 10.62
C LYS A 28 12.29 10.46 10.66
N ASP A 29 12.99 10.01 11.70
CA ASP A 29 14.43 10.20 11.87
C ASP A 29 15.28 9.21 11.03
N GLY A 30 14.64 8.36 10.23
CA GLY A 30 15.27 7.32 9.42
C GLY A 30 15.62 6.05 10.19
N SER A 31 15.42 6.02 11.52
CA SER A 31 15.58 4.82 12.34
C SER A 31 14.47 3.81 12.05
N TYR A 32 14.67 2.55 12.40
CA TYR A 32 13.63 1.53 12.27
C TYR A 32 12.76 1.49 13.51
N VAL A 33 11.45 1.33 13.30
CA VAL A 33 10.49 1.16 14.40
C VAL A 33 10.78 -0.13 15.18
N PRO A 34 10.47 -0.19 16.49
CA PRO A 34 10.59 -1.41 17.27
C PRO A 34 9.77 -2.57 16.68
N LYS A 35 10.26 -3.80 16.85
CA LYS A 35 9.51 -5.00 16.44
C LYS A 35 8.27 -5.18 17.32
N ALA A 36 7.22 -5.80 16.77
CA ALA A 36 5.96 -6.03 17.47
C ALA A 36 5.75 -7.51 17.83
N ALA A 37 5.60 -7.79 19.12
CA ALA A 37 5.43 -9.15 19.62
C ALA A 37 4.02 -9.74 19.42
N ASN A 38 3.01 -8.89 19.24
CA ASN A 38 1.59 -9.27 19.34
C ASN A 38 0.71 -8.71 18.21
N MET A 39 1.28 -8.37 17.06
CA MET A 39 0.54 -7.76 15.95
C MET A 39 -0.48 -8.74 15.34
N LEU A 40 -1.79 -8.51 15.50
CA LEU A 40 -2.80 -9.39 14.89
C LEU A 40 -2.89 -9.22 13.37
N LYS A 41 -3.18 -10.31 12.64
CA LYS A 41 -3.58 -10.24 11.23
C LYS A 41 -5.04 -9.80 11.13
N LEU A 42 -5.32 -8.79 10.32
CA LEU A 42 -6.68 -8.30 10.09
C LEU A 42 -7.48 -9.27 9.22
N LYS A 43 -8.78 -9.37 9.50
CA LYS A 43 -9.81 -10.00 8.66
C LYS A 43 -10.76 -8.91 8.13
N TYR A 44 -11.34 -9.12 6.96
CA TYR A 44 -12.35 -8.19 6.42
C TYR A 44 -13.71 -8.45 7.06
N ASP A 45 -14.44 -7.39 7.40
CA ASP A 45 -15.79 -7.45 7.99
C ASP A 45 -16.76 -6.58 7.20
N CYS A 46 -17.74 -7.22 6.56
CA CYS A 46 -18.75 -6.55 5.73
C CYS A 46 -19.66 -5.59 6.53
N SER A 47 -19.85 -5.83 7.83
CA SER A 47 -20.63 -4.92 8.70
C SER A 47 -19.88 -3.61 8.93
N LEU A 48 -18.55 -3.66 9.04
CA LEU A 48 -17.71 -2.45 9.10
C LEU A 48 -17.73 -1.69 7.77
N GLU A 49 -17.69 -2.40 6.64
CA GLU A 49 -17.83 -1.81 5.31
C GLU A 49 -19.16 -1.08 5.16
N ARG A 50 -20.28 -1.68 5.61
CA ARG A 50 -21.60 -1.02 5.55
C ARG A 50 -21.59 0.32 6.29
N LEU A 51 -21.01 0.34 7.50
CA LEU A 51 -20.87 1.57 8.28
C LEU A 51 -19.93 2.58 7.62
N ALA A 52 -18.87 2.13 6.94
CA ALA A 52 -18.00 3.00 6.17
C ALA A 52 -18.75 3.58 4.95
N ALA A 53 -19.58 2.76 4.29
CA ALA A 53 -20.39 3.14 3.13
C ALA A 53 -21.42 4.22 3.47
N GLU A 54 -22.12 4.07 4.59
CA GLU A 54 -23.01 5.09 5.15
C GLU A 54 -22.29 6.44 5.40
N HIS A 55 -21.02 6.39 5.82
CA HIS A 55 -20.25 7.61 6.08
C HIS A 55 -19.79 8.26 4.77
N VAL A 56 -19.12 7.53 3.86
CA VAL A 56 -18.68 8.11 2.58
C VAL A 56 -19.86 8.67 1.78
N ASN A 57 -21.07 8.12 1.96
CA ASN A 57 -22.28 8.63 1.32
C ASN A 57 -22.60 10.08 1.64
N GLN A 58 -22.18 10.58 2.79
CA GLN A 58 -22.39 11.96 3.23
C GLN A 58 -21.42 12.94 2.54
N CYS A 59 -20.32 12.45 1.95
CA CYS A 59 -19.31 13.29 1.31
C CYS A 59 -18.85 14.46 2.20
N LYS A 60 -18.65 14.21 3.51
CA LYS A 60 -18.11 15.18 4.48
C LYS A 60 -16.77 14.69 5.01
N LEU A 61 -15.72 15.52 4.92
CA LEU A 61 -14.42 15.19 5.49
C LEU A 61 -14.41 15.54 6.99
N ALA A 62 -15.14 14.76 7.78
CA ALA A 62 -15.17 14.88 9.22
C ALA A 62 -15.33 13.47 9.82
N PRO A 63 -14.79 13.18 11.01
CA PRO A 63 -15.03 11.91 11.68
C PRO A 63 -16.52 11.66 11.92
N SER A 64 -16.94 10.40 11.85
CA SER A 64 -18.31 10.04 12.22
C SER A 64 -18.55 10.21 13.72
N LYS A 65 -19.81 10.46 14.12
CA LYS A 65 -20.17 10.50 15.53
C LYS A 65 -19.99 9.11 16.14
N ALA A 66 -19.22 9.03 17.23
CA ALA A 66 -18.99 7.81 18.00
C ALA A 66 -20.24 7.46 18.85
N SER A 67 -21.32 7.06 18.19
CA SER A 67 -22.58 6.67 18.84
C SER A 67 -23.16 5.38 18.25
N GLY A 68 -23.96 4.68 19.05
CA GLY A 68 -24.61 3.43 18.65
C GLY A 68 -23.60 2.40 18.11
N ALA A 69 -23.85 1.89 16.91
CA ALA A 69 -23.00 0.90 16.24
C ALA A 69 -21.55 1.37 15.96
N ARG A 70 -21.28 2.68 16.05
CA ARG A 70 -19.95 3.29 15.84
C ARG A 70 -19.20 3.61 17.14
N ALA A 71 -19.82 3.48 18.31
CA ALA A 71 -19.25 3.92 19.59
C ALA A 71 -17.90 3.27 19.95
N ALA A 72 -17.59 2.09 19.40
CA ALA A 72 -16.37 1.33 19.69
C ALA A 72 -15.52 1.04 18.44
N LEU A 73 -15.69 1.83 17.38
CA LEU A 73 -14.96 1.66 16.12
C LEU A 73 -13.86 2.71 15.99
N GLY A 74 -12.71 2.27 15.48
CA GLY A 74 -11.73 3.19 14.93
C GLY A 74 -12.15 3.63 13.52
N GLU A 75 -11.72 4.80 13.09
CA GLU A 75 -12.03 5.32 11.75
C GLU A 75 -10.78 5.99 11.14
N SER A 76 -10.58 5.83 9.84
CA SER A 76 -9.62 6.61 9.05
C SER A 76 -10.30 7.09 7.79
N LEU A 77 -10.14 8.38 7.48
CA LEU A 77 -10.74 9.02 6.33
C LEU A 77 -9.68 9.75 5.50
N ILE A 78 -9.87 9.78 4.18
CA ILE A 78 -9.09 10.64 3.28
C ILE A 78 -10.00 11.14 2.17
N ARG A 79 -9.70 12.34 1.66
CA ARG A 79 -10.28 12.86 0.43
C ARG A 79 -9.16 13.27 -0.52
N SER A 80 -9.25 12.80 -1.74
CA SER A 80 -8.36 13.15 -2.85
C SER A 80 -9.19 13.85 -3.91
N THR A 81 -8.83 15.07 -4.28
CA THR A 81 -9.40 15.70 -5.49
C THR A 81 -8.76 15.03 -6.70
N GLY A 82 -9.47 14.86 -7.82
CA GLY A 82 -8.98 14.16 -9.03
C GLY A 82 -7.73 14.76 -9.71
N ARG A 83 -7.03 15.69 -9.05
CA ARG A 83 -5.64 16.04 -9.33
C ARG A 83 -4.74 14.91 -8.82
N THR A 84 -3.86 14.46 -9.69
CA THR A 84 -3.12 13.23 -9.48
C THR A 84 -2.26 13.31 -8.22
N LEU A 85 -1.88 12.17 -7.64
CA LEU A 85 -0.90 12.12 -6.53
C LEU A 85 0.50 12.67 -6.91
N ALA A 86 0.72 13.01 -8.19
CA ALA A 86 1.88 13.78 -8.62
C ALA A 86 1.75 15.28 -8.29
N ASP A 87 0.53 15.81 -8.23
CA ASP A 87 0.25 17.22 -7.91
C ASP A 87 0.24 17.47 -6.38
N GLN A 88 0.17 16.41 -5.57
CA GLN A 88 0.25 16.51 -4.09
C GLN A 88 1.69 16.55 -3.56
N ALA A 89 2.70 16.42 -4.43
CA ALA A 89 4.07 16.77 -4.10
C ALA A 89 4.25 18.29 -3.91
N ASP A 90 3.42 19.13 -4.54
CA ASP A 90 3.54 20.61 -4.49
C ASP A 90 2.93 21.25 -3.23
N VAL A 91 2.20 20.50 -2.40
CA VAL A 91 1.61 21.01 -1.14
C VAL A 91 2.46 20.65 0.08
N MET A 92 3.50 19.83 -0.10
CA MET A 92 4.52 19.56 0.92
C MET A 92 5.80 20.31 0.62
N GLY A 93 5.79 21.61 0.88
CA GLY A 93 7.00 22.38 1.15
C GLY A 93 7.85 22.69 -0.08
N ALA A 94 7.91 23.98 -0.38
CA ALA A 94 9.17 24.57 -0.80
C ALA A 94 10.32 23.99 0.06
N SER A 95 11.31 23.38 -0.60
CA SER A 95 12.64 23.29 0.00
C SER A 95 13.35 24.62 -0.24
N PRO A 96 14.08 25.17 0.75
CA PRO A 96 14.90 26.36 0.56
C PRO A 96 15.90 26.12 -0.58
N ARG A 97 16.17 27.16 -1.38
CA ARG A 97 17.36 27.20 -2.22
C ARG A 97 18.57 27.08 -1.29
N LEU A 98 19.15 25.88 -1.20
CA LEU A 98 20.53 25.69 -0.80
C LEU A 98 21.22 25.03 -1.97
N GLY A 99 22.02 25.86 -2.66
CA GLY A 99 22.77 25.46 -3.83
C GLY A 99 23.76 24.34 -3.49
N VAL A 100 23.81 23.34 -4.35
CA VAL A 100 24.97 22.49 -4.50
C VAL A 100 25.22 22.30 -5.99
N ARG A 101 26.46 22.62 -6.36
CA ARG A 101 27.06 22.56 -7.69
C ARG A 101 26.87 21.21 -8.36
N GLU A 102 26.72 21.25 -9.67
CA GLU A 102 27.06 20.13 -10.56
C GLU A 102 28.58 19.88 -10.47
N ASP A 103 28.98 18.62 -10.21
CA ASP A 103 30.09 17.95 -10.91
C ASP A 103 30.28 16.48 -10.42
N PRO A 104 30.90 15.61 -11.23
CA PRO A 104 30.66 14.18 -11.26
C PRO A 104 31.66 13.37 -10.42
N ILE A 105 31.23 12.23 -9.87
CA ILE A 105 32.15 11.22 -9.34
C ILE A 105 31.86 9.87 -9.97
N LEU A 106 32.86 9.43 -10.74
CA LEU A 106 33.15 8.09 -11.22
C LEU A 106 33.10 7.04 -10.12
N ILE A 107 32.53 5.86 -10.41
CA ILE A 107 32.98 4.60 -9.83
C ILE A 107 33.27 3.62 -10.96
N PHE A 108 34.53 3.20 -10.98
CA PHE A 108 35.15 2.24 -11.89
C PHE A 108 34.54 0.83 -11.75
N VAL A 109 34.31 0.17 -12.88
CA VAL A 109 34.39 -1.30 -12.95
C VAL A 109 35.16 -1.69 -14.23
N SER A 110 36.34 -2.27 -13.98
CA SER A 110 37.29 -3.03 -14.81
C SER A 110 37.05 -3.20 -16.32
N GLU A 111 38.09 -2.85 -17.07
CA GLU A 111 38.39 -3.34 -18.42
C GLU A 111 38.48 -4.87 -18.45
N ASN A 112 37.71 -5.51 -19.34
CA ASN A 112 38.12 -6.56 -20.29
C ASN A 112 36.88 -7.20 -20.93
N ILE A 113 37.03 -7.61 -22.19
CA ILE A 113 36.08 -8.30 -23.09
C ILE A 113 35.46 -7.38 -24.17
N GLU A 114 36.34 -7.02 -25.11
CA GLU A 114 36.27 -7.27 -26.58
C GLU A 114 35.00 -6.86 -27.36
N ARG A 115 35.06 -5.87 -28.27
CA ARG A 115 35.55 -6.02 -29.66
C ARG A 115 35.26 -7.41 -30.27
N SER A 116 34.05 -7.60 -30.77
CA SER A 116 33.75 -8.38 -32.00
C SER A 116 32.25 -8.32 -32.29
N ALA A 117 31.81 -7.17 -32.82
CA ALA A 117 30.48 -7.01 -33.43
C ALA A 117 30.55 -7.18 -34.96
N LEU A 118 31.50 -7.98 -35.44
CA LEU A 118 31.66 -8.32 -36.85
C LEU A 118 31.75 -9.84 -36.94
N GLU A 119 31.01 -10.38 -37.91
CA GLU A 119 30.88 -11.80 -38.28
C GLU A 119 29.80 -12.58 -37.52
N GLY A 120 28.64 -12.66 -38.15
CA GLY A 120 27.50 -13.41 -37.63
C GLY A 120 27.69 -14.93 -37.72
N ARG A 121 27.25 -15.64 -36.67
CA ARG A 121 26.50 -16.91 -36.70
C ARG A 121 26.23 -17.42 -35.26
N ILE A 122 24.95 -17.72 -35.01
CA ILE A 122 24.42 -18.85 -34.20
C ILE A 122 24.22 -18.69 -32.67
N GLU A 123 22.91 -18.77 -32.34
CA GLU A 123 22.18 -19.39 -31.20
C GLU A 123 22.47 -19.07 -29.72
N MET A 124 21.48 -18.40 -29.11
CA MET A 124 21.29 -18.30 -27.66
C MET A 124 20.13 -19.22 -27.25
N ASN A 125 20.43 -20.39 -26.68
CA ASN A 125 19.44 -21.36 -26.19
C ASN A 125 19.69 -21.69 -24.71
N THR A 126 18.59 -21.98 -23.98
CA THR A 126 18.49 -22.55 -22.61
C THR A 126 18.21 -21.67 -21.38
N ARG A 127 17.49 -20.54 -21.49
CA ARG A 127 16.76 -20.00 -20.31
C ARG A 127 15.38 -19.36 -20.55
N TYR A 128 14.77 -19.60 -21.71
CA TYR A 128 13.47 -19.02 -22.10
C TYR A 128 12.33 -20.05 -22.24
N ARG A 129 12.52 -21.30 -21.76
CA ARG A 129 11.55 -22.41 -21.93
C ARG A 129 10.52 -22.59 -20.80
N SER A 130 10.54 -21.78 -19.74
CA SER A 130 9.59 -21.94 -18.62
C SER A 130 8.44 -20.93 -18.60
N ILE A 131 8.46 -19.88 -19.45
CA ILE A 131 7.41 -18.85 -19.48
C ILE A 131 6.35 -19.12 -20.57
N ASN A 132 6.68 -19.89 -21.62
CA ASN A 132 5.78 -20.12 -22.76
C ASN A 132 4.81 -21.30 -22.62
N LYS A 133 4.56 -21.83 -21.40
CA LYS A 133 3.60 -22.93 -21.21
C LYS A 133 2.19 -22.47 -20.77
N ILE A 134 1.94 -21.17 -20.62
CA ILE A 134 0.63 -20.64 -20.20
C ILE A 134 -0.15 -20.00 -21.36
N ASN A 135 0.46 -19.72 -22.52
CA ASN A 135 -0.19 -18.92 -23.58
C ASN A 135 -0.69 -19.72 -24.80
N SER A 136 -1.02 -21.00 -24.64
CA SER A 136 -1.44 -21.87 -25.76
C SER A 136 -2.94 -21.84 -26.10
N GLN A 137 -3.74 -20.88 -25.60
CA GLN A 137 -5.19 -20.84 -25.84
C GLN A 137 -5.70 -19.79 -26.84
N CYS A 138 -4.88 -19.30 -27.77
CA CYS A 138 -5.38 -18.57 -28.94
C CYS A 138 -4.76 -19.10 -30.24
N LYS A 139 -5.24 -20.27 -30.70
CA LYS A 139 -5.12 -20.69 -32.10
C LYS A 139 -6.52 -20.78 -32.70
N GLN A 140 -6.88 -19.85 -33.59
CA GLN A 140 -7.79 -20.14 -34.69
C GLN A 140 -7.30 -19.45 -35.98
N HIS A 141 -7.00 -20.33 -36.95
CA HIS A 141 -6.70 -20.21 -38.37
C HIS A 141 -7.13 -18.96 -39.15
N VAL A 142 -6.23 -18.42 -39.99
CA VAL A 142 -6.52 -17.92 -41.36
C VAL A 142 -5.31 -18.16 -42.28
N TRP A 143 -5.57 -18.62 -43.51
CA TRP A 143 -4.62 -19.05 -44.56
C TRP A 143 -4.08 -17.91 -45.44
N PHE A 144 -2.96 -18.18 -46.12
CA PHE A 144 -2.26 -17.39 -47.15
C PHE A 144 -3.16 -16.85 -48.29
N ILE A 145 -3.07 -15.54 -48.63
CA ILE A 145 -3.08 -14.97 -50.01
C ILE A 145 -2.32 -13.62 -50.02
N PRO A 146 -1.44 -13.30 -51.01
CA PRO A 146 -0.75 -12.02 -51.11
C PRO A 146 -1.35 -11.11 -52.20
N THR A 147 -2.03 -10.00 -51.86
CA THR A 147 -2.05 -8.71 -52.61
C THR A 147 -3.15 -7.74 -52.10
N VAL A 148 -2.69 -6.54 -51.68
CA VAL A 148 -3.24 -5.16 -51.71
C VAL A 148 -4.69 -4.82 -51.27
N PHE A 149 -4.76 -3.70 -50.53
CA PHE A 149 -5.87 -2.78 -50.20
C PHE A 149 -6.65 -2.95 -48.87
N ALA A 150 -6.19 -2.16 -47.90
CA ALA A 150 -6.95 -1.25 -47.03
C ALA A 150 -8.12 -1.77 -46.13
N LEU A 151 -7.92 -1.49 -44.84
CA LEU A 151 -8.91 -1.23 -43.77
C LEU A 151 -9.74 -2.41 -43.24
N SER A 152 -9.23 -3.02 -42.16
CA SER A 152 -10.02 -3.23 -40.95
C SER A 152 -9.10 -3.24 -39.73
N LYS A 153 -9.47 -2.45 -38.72
CA LYS A 153 -8.79 -2.35 -37.43
C LYS A 153 -8.80 -3.72 -36.75
N ALA A 154 -7.63 -4.32 -36.56
CA ALA A 154 -7.36 -5.16 -35.42
C ALA A 154 -6.27 -4.47 -34.58
N ASN A 155 -6.68 -3.38 -33.93
CA ASN A 155 -5.94 -2.88 -32.77
C ASN A 155 -5.98 -3.99 -31.71
N CYS A 156 -4.92 -4.77 -31.56
CA CYS A 156 -4.52 -5.09 -30.19
C CYS A 156 -3.78 -3.84 -29.71
N PRO A 157 -4.39 -2.96 -28.92
CA PRO A 157 -3.62 -1.91 -28.29
C PRO A 157 -2.49 -2.59 -27.53
N ALA A 158 -1.27 -2.06 -27.69
CA ALA A 158 -0.16 -2.36 -26.81
C ALA A 158 -0.72 -2.41 -25.40
N ILE A 159 -0.58 -3.57 -24.75
CA ILE A 159 -0.94 -3.73 -23.35
C ILE A 159 -0.13 -2.67 -22.62
N LEU A 160 -0.81 -1.59 -22.25
CA LEU A 160 -0.33 -0.63 -21.27
C LEU A 160 0.17 -1.48 -20.11
N ASP A 161 1.45 -1.33 -19.78
CA ASP A 161 2.07 -1.93 -18.61
C ASP A 161 1.10 -1.85 -17.42
N PRO A 162 0.53 -2.99 -16.97
CA PRO A 162 -0.50 -2.98 -15.93
C PRO A 162 0.03 -2.43 -14.61
N ASP A 163 1.35 -2.40 -14.38
CA ASP A 163 1.93 -2.05 -13.08
C ASP A 163 2.12 -0.53 -12.89
N ARG A 164 2.27 0.24 -13.96
CA ARG A 164 2.54 1.69 -13.84
C ARG A 164 1.28 2.54 -13.66
N PHE A 165 0.14 2.09 -14.19
CA PHE A 165 -1.17 2.74 -13.99
C PHE A 165 -1.93 2.23 -12.74
N TYR A 166 -1.65 1.01 -12.25
CA TYR A 166 -2.31 0.45 -11.06
C TYR A 166 -1.88 1.10 -9.73
N GLN A 167 -0.67 1.66 -9.65
CA GLN A 167 -0.16 2.29 -8.43
C GLN A 167 -0.89 3.58 -8.05
N LYS A 168 -1.62 4.24 -8.97
CA LYS A 168 -2.13 5.62 -8.76
C LYS A 168 -3.53 5.73 -8.13
N ARG A 169 -4.25 4.62 -7.90
CA ARG A 169 -5.59 4.62 -7.28
C ARG A 169 -5.74 3.78 -6.00
N HIS A 170 -4.67 3.13 -5.54
CA HIS A 170 -4.68 2.29 -4.32
C HIS A 170 -3.66 2.74 -3.27
N GLN A 171 -3.40 4.05 -3.22
CA GLN A 171 -2.46 4.63 -2.27
C GLN A 171 -3.11 5.04 -0.95
N THR A 172 -4.43 4.94 -0.76
CA THR A 172 -5.08 5.43 0.46
C THR A 172 -4.45 4.90 1.74
N THR A 173 -4.25 3.58 1.85
CA THR A 173 -3.60 2.98 3.02
C THR A 173 -2.13 3.42 3.13
N GLY A 174 -1.43 3.55 2.00
CA GLY A 174 -0.07 4.10 1.98
C GLY A 174 0.00 5.55 2.44
N LEU A 175 -0.95 6.40 2.03
CA LEU A 175 -1.03 7.81 2.42
C LEU A 175 -1.28 7.97 3.91
N TRP A 176 -2.15 7.15 4.50
CA TRP A 176 -2.31 7.07 5.94
C TRP A 176 -1.05 6.56 6.65
N PHE A 177 -0.31 5.66 6.03
CA PHE A 177 0.95 5.14 6.58
C PHE A 177 2.09 6.16 6.55
N LEU A 178 2.09 7.10 5.59
CA LEU A 178 3.07 8.20 5.51
C LEU A 178 3.07 9.10 6.74
N ASP A 179 2.03 9.05 7.58
CA ASP A 179 2.01 9.73 8.87
C ASP A 179 3.23 9.36 9.73
N LEU A 180 3.72 8.11 9.64
CA LEU A 180 4.94 7.67 10.31
C LEU A 180 6.17 8.44 9.83
N GLU A 181 6.44 8.46 8.54
CA GLU A 181 7.64 9.09 7.97
C GLU A 181 7.60 10.63 8.14
N LYS A 182 6.40 11.24 8.16
CA LYS A 182 6.25 12.70 8.28
C LYS A 182 6.30 13.21 9.71
N ASN A 183 5.64 12.50 10.62
CA ASN A 183 5.39 13.00 11.99
C ASN A 183 6.22 12.25 13.03
N GLY A 184 6.46 10.97 12.78
CA GLY A 184 7.24 10.08 13.60
C GLY A 184 6.48 9.51 14.80
N MET A 185 6.73 8.24 15.11
CA MET A 185 6.18 7.59 16.30
C MET A 185 7.12 7.73 17.49
N GLY A 186 8.43 7.71 17.23
CA GLY A 186 9.48 7.71 18.23
C GLY A 186 9.57 6.37 18.98
N ARG A 187 10.46 6.32 19.98
CA ARG A 187 10.68 5.11 20.79
C ARG A 187 9.54 4.81 21.77
N ASN A 188 8.79 5.84 22.19
CA ASN A 188 7.66 5.65 23.08
C ASN A 188 6.42 5.25 22.26
N LEU A 189 6.10 3.96 22.28
CA LEU A 189 4.97 3.37 21.54
C LEU A 189 3.59 3.67 22.17
N THR A 190 3.54 4.49 23.22
CA THR A 190 2.28 4.92 23.84
C THR A 190 1.62 5.97 22.96
N PHE A 191 0.37 5.71 22.57
CA PHE A 191 -0.43 6.68 21.82
C PHE A 191 -0.80 7.85 22.74
N GLY A 192 -0.43 9.06 22.33
CA GLY A 192 -0.55 10.25 23.18
C GLY A 192 0.78 10.82 23.67
N ALA A 193 1.87 10.07 23.53
CA ALA A 193 3.21 10.56 23.90
C ALA A 193 3.83 11.48 22.82
N GLN A 194 3.28 11.47 21.61
CA GLN A 194 3.74 12.26 20.48
C GLN A 194 3.26 13.71 20.61
N PRO A 195 4.06 14.72 20.20
CA PRO A 195 3.66 16.13 20.30
C PRO A 195 2.37 16.48 19.54
N ASP A 196 2.10 15.77 18.44
CA ASP A 196 0.90 15.97 17.62
C ASP A 196 0.22 14.63 17.29
N VAL A 197 -0.52 14.14 18.29
CA VAL A 197 -1.21 12.84 18.28
C VAL A 197 -2.18 12.69 17.11
N TYR A 198 -2.79 13.79 16.66
CA TYR A 198 -3.76 13.77 15.56
C TYR A 198 -3.10 13.49 14.22
N LYS A 199 -1.84 13.92 14.02
CA LYS A 199 -1.11 13.70 12.77
C LYS A 199 -0.57 12.29 12.59
N ILE A 200 -0.44 11.51 13.67
CA ILE A 200 0.04 10.11 13.60
C ILE A 200 -1.11 9.09 13.63
N GLY A 201 -2.34 9.57 13.83
CA GLY A 201 -3.51 8.75 14.14
C GLY A 201 -3.88 7.72 13.07
N HIS A 202 -3.70 8.02 11.77
CA HIS A 202 -4.05 7.04 10.74
C HIS A 202 -3.04 5.88 10.72
N TYR A 203 -1.74 6.20 10.80
CA TYR A 203 -0.69 5.19 10.94
C TYR A 203 -0.94 4.30 12.17
N THR A 204 -1.14 4.88 13.35
CA THR A 204 -1.30 4.09 14.58
C THR A 204 -2.55 3.23 14.55
N GLN A 205 -3.62 3.67 13.87
CA GLN A 205 -4.81 2.86 13.69
C GLN A 205 -4.55 1.64 12.78
N ILE A 206 -3.79 1.81 11.69
CA ILE A 206 -3.39 0.70 10.79
C ILE A 206 -2.59 -0.34 11.57
N VAL A 207 -1.65 0.10 12.42
CA VAL A 207 -0.71 -0.79 13.13
C VAL A 207 -1.10 -1.08 14.57
N TRP A 208 -2.34 -0.80 14.95
CA TRP A 208 -2.84 -1.09 16.29
C TRP A 208 -2.91 -2.60 16.52
N ALA A 209 -2.11 -3.15 17.43
CA ALA A 209 -1.89 -4.59 17.55
C ALA A 209 -3.16 -5.39 17.79
N THR A 210 -4.08 -4.88 18.61
CA THR A 210 -5.30 -5.59 19.03
C THR A 210 -6.47 -5.42 18.06
N THR A 211 -6.38 -4.50 17.10
CA THR A 211 -7.36 -4.40 16.01
C THR A 211 -7.28 -5.68 15.18
N ARG A 212 -8.44 -6.29 14.90
CA ARG A 212 -8.53 -7.59 14.21
C ARG A 212 -9.43 -7.59 12.98
N ALA A 213 -10.27 -6.56 12.83
CA ALA A 213 -11.20 -6.45 11.72
C ALA A 213 -11.16 -5.07 11.09
N ILE A 214 -11.35 -5.04 9.77
CA ILE A 214 -11.43 -3.82 8.96
C ILE A 214 -12.59 -3.93 7.97
N GLY A 215 -13.24 -2.80 7.68
CA GLY A 215 -14.14 -2.67 6.54
C GLY A 215 -14.08 -1.27 5.98
N CYS A 216 -13.97 -1.14 4.66
CA CYS A 216 -13.71 0.14 3.99
C CYS A 216 -14.77 0.44 2.94
N ALA A 217 -14.93 1.73 2.61
CA ALA A 217 -15.78 2.23 1.56
C ALA A 217 -15.07 3.35 0.79
N VAL A 218 -15.35 3.46 -0.51
CA VAL A 218 -14.86 4.53 -1.38
C VAL A 218 -16.04 5.07 -2.18
N LYS A 219 -16.14 6.39 -2.29
CA LYS A 219 -17.18 7.07 -3.07
C LYS A 219 -16.59 8.26 -3.82
N GLU A 220 -17.00 8.44 -5.06
CA GLU A 220 -16.81 9.70 -5.78
C GLU A 220 -17.81 10.74 -5.26
N CYS A 221 -17.28 11.83 -4.76
CA CYS A 221 -17.96 13.07 -4.39
C CYS A 221 -17.68 14.12 -5.47
N GLU A 222 -18.35 15.27 -5.42
CA GLU A 222 -18.14 16.35 -6.39
C GLU A 222 -16.65 16.74 -6.47
N GLY A 223 -16.03 16.44 -7.63
CA GLY A 223 -14.61 16.71 -7.92
C GLY A 223 -13.59 15.97 -7.05
N SER A 224 -14.00 15.02 -6.21
CA SER A 224 -13.11 14.35 -5.26
C SER A 224 -13.53 12.93 -4.93
N THR A 225 -12.57 12.05 -4.73
CA THR A 225 -12.79 10.70 -4.21
C THR A 225 -12.59 10.70 -2.69
N MET A 226 -13.55 10.17 -1.94
CA MET A 226 -13.45 9.98 -0.49
C MET A 226 -13.36 8.50 -0.15
N ALA A 227 -12.47 8.14 0.77
CA ALA A 227 -12.32 6.79 1.29
C ALA A 227 -12.40 6.80 2.83
N VAL A 228 -13.11 5.82 3.39
CA VAL A 228 -13.24 5.60 4.83
C VAL A 228 -12.95 4.13 5.14
N CYS A 229 -12.18 3.86 6.20
CA CYS A 229 -12.04 2.54 6.78
C CYS A 229 -12.42 2.57 8.25
N ASN A 230 -13.21 1.58 8.67
CA ASN A 230 -13.57 1.34 10.06
C ASN A 230 -12.81 0.13 10.61
N TYR A 231 -12.48 0.18 11.90
CA TYR A 231 -11.62 -0.79 12.57
C TYR A 231 -12.29 -1.33 13.84
N ARG A 232 -12.13 -2.64 14.09
CA ARG A 232 -12.64 -3.27 15.31
C ARG A 232 -11.66 -4.27 15.93
N PRO A 233 -11.47 -4.25 17.27
CA PRO A 233 -11.80 -3.16 18.19
C PRO A 233 -11.15 -1.82 17.77
N THR A 234 -11.60 -0.70 18.36
CA THR A 234 -10.97 0.60 18.10
C THR A 234 -9.50 0.62 18.52
N GLY A 235 -8.69 1.34 17.74
CA GLY A 235 -7.35 1.73 18.14
C GLY A 235 -7.34 3.12 18.76
N ASN A 236 -6.14 3.73 18.78
CA ASN A 236 -5.93 5.14 19.15
C ASN A 236 -6.51 5.51 20.51
N ILE A 237 -6.42 4.59 21.47
CA ILE A 237 -6.83 4.84 22.84
C ILE A 237 -5.67 5.56 23.55
N LEU A 238 -5.92 6.79 24.02
CA LEU A 238 -4.92 7.59 24.71
C LEU A 238 -4.33 6.83 25.91
N GLY A 239 -3.01 6.89 26.05
CA GLY A 239 -2.26 6.23 27.13
C GLY A 239 -2.04 4.73 26.91
N MET A 240 -2.58 4.14 25.84
CA MET A 240 -2.36 2.73 25.50
C MET A 240 -1.23 2.57 24.47
N MET A 241 -0.50 1.46 24.56
CA MET A 241 0.53 1.13 23.57
C MET A 241 -0.11 0.71 22.24
N VAL A 242 0.43 1.23 21.13
CA VAL A 242 0.02 0.85 19.77
C VAL A 242 0.28 -0.65 19.53
N TYR A 243 1.43 -1.15 19.97
CA TYR A 243 1.77 -2.57 20.00
C TYR A 243 2.78 -2.86 21.11
N LYS A 244 2.93 -4.13 21.51
CA LYS A 244 3.93 -4.53 22.50
C LYS A 244 5.27 -4.78 21.79
N GLU A 245 6.32 -4.12 22.25
CA GLU A 245 7.67 -4.38 21.76
C GLU A 245 8.11 -5.83 22.08
N GLY A 246 8.83 -6.44 21.14
CA GLY A 246 9.48 -7.75 21.28
C GLY A 246 9.56 -8.51 19.97
N GLU A 247 10.15 -9.71 20.01
CA GLU A 247 10.31 -10.54 18.80
C GLU A 247 8.95 -10.88 18.17
N PRO A 248 8.84 -10.90 16.83
CA PRO A 248 7.57 -11.10 16.15
C PRO A 248 6.90 -12.39 16.61
N CYS A 249 5.60 -12.31 16.85
CA CYS A 249 4.76 -13.41 17.35
C CYS A 249 5.09 -13.97 18.75
N SER A 250 6.08 -13.43 19.48
CA SER A 250 6.45 -13.91 20.82
C SER A 250 5.36 -13.73 21.89
N LYS A 251 4.39 -12.85 21.65
CA LYS A 251 3.27 -12.56 22.56
C LYS A 251 1.91 -12.67 21.85
N CYS A 252 1.79 -13.57 20.87
CA CYS A 252 0.50 -13.87 20.25
C CYS A 252 -0.48 -14.50 21.26
N PRO A 253 -1.81 -14.33 21.06
CA PRO A 253 -2.81 -15.06 21.84
C PRO A 253 -2.63 -16.58 21.73
N LYS A 254 -3.02 -17.31 22.79
CA LYS A 254 -2.94 -18.77 22.82
C LYS A 254 -3.70 -19.38 21.64
N GLY A 255 -3.08 -20.31 20.93
CA GLY A 255 -3.66 -20.99 19.76
C GLY A 255 -3.60 -20.19 18.45
N ALA A 256 -3.05 -18.98 18.46
CA ALA A 256 -2.77 -18.25 17.22
C ALA A 256 -1.53 -18.83 16.51
N ARG A 257 -1.56 -18.82 15.18
CA ARG A 257 -0.39 -19.15 14.34
C ARG A 257 0.35 -17.87 13.95
N CYS A 258 1.66 -17.97 13.75
CA CYS A 258 2.46 -16.87 13.21
C CYS A 258 2.49 -16.93 11.68
N GLU A 259 2.25 -15.81 11.00
CA GLU A 259 2.40 -15.67 9.56
C GLU A 259 3.08 -14.32 9.26
N ASN A 260 4.33 -14.35 8.80
CA ASN A 260 5.12 -13.15 8.49
C ASN A 260 5.17 -12.11 9.64
N GLY A 261 5.26 -12.56 10.89
CA GLY A 261 5.28 -11.67 12.07
C GLY A 261 3.88 -11.23 12.53
N LEU A 262 2.81 -11.73 11.92
CA LEU A 262 1.43 -11.48 12.33
C LEU A 262 0.83 -12.69 13.06
N CYS A 263 0.11 -12.42 14.14
CA CYS A 263 -0.69 -13.38 14.88
C CYS A 263 -2.01 -13.62 14.16
N VAL A 264 -2.20 -14.83 13.63
CA VAL A 264 -3.46 -15.24 13.00
C VAL A 264 -4.26 -16.07 13.99
N VAL A 265 -5.34 -15.48 14.50
CA VAL A 265 -6.31 -16.14 15.38
C VAL A 265 -7.36 -16.83 14.49
N ARG A 266 -7.62 -18.12 14.75
CA ARG A 266 -8.67 -18.88 14.06
C ARG A 266 -10.03 -18.27 14.37
#